data_AF-A0A7X4FLC2-F1
#
_entry.id   AF-A0A7X4FLC2-F1
#
_cell.length_a   1.000
_cell.length_b   1.000
_cell.length_c   1.000
_cell.angle_alpha   90.00
_cell.angle_beta   90.00
_cell.angle_gamma   90.00
#
_symmetry.space_group_name_H-M   'P 1'
#
loop_
_entity.id
_entity.type
_entity.pdbx_description
1 polymer ?
#
loop_
_entity_poly.entity_id
_entity_poly.type
_entity_poly.pdbx_seq_one_letter_code
_entity_poly.pdbx_strand_id
1 'polypeptide(L)'
;MPTGIRNFVIFAIAIIVSWIVGSTVPPTWTVEQITLDVLTDDSGNLYYTYRGKPAYFDAVPLEQAQLNPSRIHGSSETPPIKEEFVSSVEDGETKYYQLLAKHHWGYWSLLPAVVAVLLCWITKEPVTALLGGIISGALILTRYDFTGEVLIPSLSTTNAASILLLYLWLLGGLMGIWSRTGAAQAFAEFMTVRFVRGPKSAKLVAWMLGVIFFQGGTVSTVLVGTTVKPIADEEKISHEELAYIVDSTASPIASQLAFNAWPGYVQAFIFVAGVSFLATEADRLLFFFKSVPFCFYAIFAVLGTFLLSIEKPLFLGKQLKEAMQRSRETGQLDADDADPLSAKELQGSNVPEGYTPHVLEFFLPLGALIAIAIGTFITSGSPNVQWAFGIALLIAVGMALAKGMSLKDIVAGFHDGLKGVVLGSVILLLAITIGGISKETGGGIFLVEQLGDTIPYFILPVLLQILTMAIAFSTGTSWGTYAVAFPLAMPLAWAVAGANGLSHPELFMTLCFAAVIDGSVYGDQCSPISDTTVLSSMCTGCDLMDHVKTQIPQASIAAGMAAICWTVVAFFTA
;
A
#
# COMPACT_ATOMS: atom_id res chain seq x y z
N MET A 1 -7.54 -32.36 -11.82
CA MET A 1 -7.57 -32.22 -10.34
C MET A 1 -8.44 -31.02 -10.02
N PRO A 2 -9.38 -31.09 -9.06
CA PRO A 2 -10.15 -29.93 -8.61
C PRO A 2 -9.22 -28.79 -8.19
N THR A 3 -9.60 -27.54 -8.46
CA THR A 3 -8.80 -26.33 -8.22
C THR A 3 -8.35 -26.23 -6.76
N GLY A 4 -9.22 -26.58 -5.81
CA GLY A 4 -8.88 -26.60 -4.38
C GLY A 4 -7.79 -27.61 -4.02
N ILE A 5 -7.80 -28.81 -4.63
CA ILE A 5 -6.78 -29.84 -4.36
C ILE A 5 -5.44 -29.40 -4.94
N ARG A 6 -5.42 -28.78 -6.13
CA ARG A 6 -4.18 -28.24 -6.72
C ARG A 6 -3.57 -27.17 -5.83
N ASN A 7 -4.37 -26.22 -5.33
CA ASN A 7 -3.89 -25.15 -4.47
C ASN A 7 -3.35 -25.69 -3.13
N PHE A 8 -4.05 -26.67 -2.55
CA PHE A 8 -3.59 -27.35 -1.33
C PHE A 8 -2.27 -28.10 -1.53
N VAL A 9 -2.10 -28.80 -2.66
CA VAL A 9 -0.84 -29.49 -2.97
C VAL A 9 0.32 -28.51 -3.11
N ILE A 10 0.11 -27.36 -3.77
CA ILE A 10 1.16 -26.34 -3.91
C ILE A 10 1.52 -25.75 -2.54
N PHE A 11 0.52 -25.44 -1.70
CA PHE A 11 0.75 -25.01 -0.33
C PHE A 11 1.54 -26.06 0.45
N ALA A 12 1.13 -27.33 0.42
CA ALA A 12 1.83 -28.41 1.11
C ALA A 12 3.28 -28.57 0.63
N ILE A 13 3.54 -28.47 -0.67
CA ILE A 13 4.90 -28.50 -1.23
C ILE A 13 5.72 -27.33 -0.67
N ALA A 14 5.20 -26.11 -0.70
CA ALA A 14 5.88 -24.93 -0.17
C ALA A 14 6.25 -25.08 1.31
N ILE A 15 5.33 -25.62 2.11
CA ILE A 15 5.55 -25.87 3.55
C ILE A 15 6.60 -26.98 3.76
N ILE A 16 6.53 -28.09 3.02
CA ILE A 16 7.51 -29.19 3.10
C ILE A 16 8.91 -28.68 2.73
N VAL A 17 9.03 -27.90 1.65
CA VAL A 17 10.31 -27.30 1.25
C VAL A 17 10.85 -26.40 2.36
N SER A 18 10.00 -25.54 2.94
CA SER A 18 10.41 -24.65 4.03
C SER A 18 10.90 -25.42 5.27
N TRP A 19 10.23 -26.52 5.60
CA TRP A 19 10.64 -27.39 6.70
C TRP A 19 11.96 -28.12 6.42
N ILE A 20 12.14 -28.64 5.20
CA ILE A 20 13.41 -29.27 4.78
C ILE A 20 14.54 -28.24 4.87
N VAL A 21 14.34 -27.02 4.37
CA VAL A 21 15.35 -25.96 4.44
C VAL A 21 15.72 -25.66 5.89
N GLY A 22 14.74 -25.39 6.75
CA GLY A 22 15.01 -25.06 8.16
C GLY A 22 15.71 -26.17 8.95
N SER A 23 15.55 -27.43 8.53
CA SER A 23 16.18 -28.59 9.18
C SER A 23 17.54 -28.99 8.60
N THR A 24 17.83 -28.63 7.34
CA THR A 24 19.02 -29.13 6.62
C THR A 24 20.02 -28.05 6.23
N VAL A 25 19.58 -26.80 6.07
CA VAL A 25 20.43 -25.70 5.62
C VAL A 25 20.84 -24.85 6.83
N PRO A 26 22.12 -24.84 7.22
CA PRO A 26 22.60 -23.94 8.27
C PRO A 26 22.55 -22.48 7.79
N PRO A 27 22.29 -21.52 8.69
CA PRO A 27 22.39 -20.10 8.35
C PRO A 27 23.83 -19.73 7.99
N THR A 28 23.98 -18.94 6.95
CA THR A 28 25.23 -18.26 6.58
C THR A 28 25.29 -16.94 7.34
N TRP A 29 26.41 -16.70 8.02
CA TRP A 29 26.65 -15.52 8.83
C TRP A 29 27.49 -14.50 8.07
N THR A 30 27.24 -13.24 8.41
CA THR A 30 27.93 -12.07 7.86
C THR A 30 27.98 -10.97 8.89
N VAL A 31 28.77 -9.94 8.64
CA VAL A 31 28.98 -8.84 9.58
C VAL A 31 28.64 -7.54 8.90
N GLU A 32 27.62 -6.86 9.42
CA GLU A 32 27.33 -5.48 9.05
C GLU A 32 28.26 -4.57 9.86
N GLN A 33 29.01 -3.71 9.16
CA GLN A 33 29.93 -2.75 9.77
C GLN A 33 29.32 -1.35 9.68
N ILE A 34 29.05 -0.73 10.82
CA ILE A 34 28.51 0.62 10.93
C ILE A 34 29.62 1.55 11.42
N THR A 35 29.90 2.62 10.69
CA THR A 35 30.88 3.63 11.14
C THR A 35 30.26 4.52 12.21
N LEU A 36 30.96 4.70 13.32
CA LEU A 36 30.51 5.53 14.43
C LEU A 36 31.20 6.89 14.39
N ASP A 37 30.42 7.94 14.54
CA ASP A 37 30.92 9.28 14.84
C ASP A 37 31.12 9.39 16.37
N VAL A 38 32.36 9.24 16.79
CA VAL A 38 32.73 9.05 18.20
C VAL A 38 33.30 10.31 18.78
N LEU A 39 32.75 10.68 19.94
CA LEU A 39 33.19 11.79 20.77
C LEU A 39 33.79 11.24 22.06
N THR A 40 34.67 12.02 22.68
CA THR A 40 35.28 11.70 23.97
C THR A 40 34.75 12.67 25.02
N ASP A 41 34.34 12.16 26.18
CA ASP A 41 33.96 13.01 27.30
C ASP A 41 35.20 13.56 28.05
N ASP A 42 35.00 14.49 28.98
CA ASP A 42 36.08 15.07 29.81
C ASP A 42 36.80 14.03 30.69
N SER A 43 36.22 12.83 30.84
CA SER A 43 36.77 11.70 31.61
C SER A 43 37.51 10.68 30.73
N GLY A 44 37.59 10.89 29.42
CA GLY A 44 38.26 10.00 28.48
C GLY A 44 37.41 8.82 27.99
N ASN A 45 36.11 8.76 28.32
CA ASN A 45 35.21 7.71 27.86
C ASN A 45 34.71 8.01 26.45
N LEU A 46 34.67 6.98 25.61
CA LEU A 46 34.16 7.07 24.25
C LEU A 46 32.63 6.99 24.26
N TYR A 47 31.98 7.87 23.52
CA TYR A 47 30.55 7.84 23.30
C TYR A 47 30.17 8.27 21.89
N TYR A 48 29.03 7.79 21.41
CA TYR A 48 28.37 8.31 20.21
C TYR A 48 27.00 8.86 20.58
N THR A 49 26.47 9.78 19.77
CA THR A 49 25.15 10.36 20.05
C THR A 49 24.05 9.46 19.51
N TYR A 50 23.27 8.86 20.41
CA TYR A 50 22.10 8.05 20.05
C TYR A 50 20.82 8.71 20.55
N ARG A 51 19.94 9.13 19.62
CA ARG A 51 18.66 9.80 19.92
C ARG A 51 18.82 11.01 20.85
N GLY A 52 19.87 11.82 20.64
CA GLY A 52 20.16 13.03 21.41
C GLY A 52 20.74 12.79 22.81
N LYS A 53 21.12 11.55 23.14
CA LYS A 53 21.80 11.20 24.41
C LYS A 53 23.14 10.52 24.13
N PRO A 54 24.16 10.72 24.98
CA PRO A 54 25.43 10.02 24.86
C PRO A 54 25.26 8.53 25.17
N ALA A 55 25.73 7.67 24.26
CA ALA A 55 25.81 6.23 24.42
C ALA A 55 27.28 5.82 24.49
N TYR A 56 27.71 5.40 25.68
CA TYR A 56 29.09 5.01 25.97
C TYR A 56 29.37 3.56 25.56
N PHE A 57 30.58 3.27 25.10
CA PHE A 57 30.98 1.94 24.66
C PHE A 57 32.49 1.71 24.80
N ASP A 58 32.89 0.44 24.85
CA ASP A 58 34.29 0.02 24.87
C ASP A 58 34.65 -0.63 23.53
N ALA A 59 35.75 -0.19 22.91
CA ALA A 59 36.19 -0.69 21.62
C ALA A 59 37.40 -1.63 21.72
N VAL A 60 37.35 -2.75 21.00
CA VAL A 60 38.51 -3.65 20.83
C VAL A 60 39.20 -3.43 19.47
N PRO A 61 40.51 -3.68 19.31
CA PRO A 61 41.15 -3.60 17.99
C PRO A 61 40.50 -4.58 17.00
N LEU A 62 40.24 -4.16 15.75
CA LEU A 62 39.56 -4.96 14.73
C LEU A 62 40.21 -6.34 14.49
N GLU A 63 41.53 -6.43 14.60
CA GLU A 63 42.26 -7.70 14.47
C GLU A 63 41.86 -8.73 15.55
N GLN A 64 41.58 -8.25 16.76
CA GLN A 64 41.22 -9.05 17.93
C GLN A 64 39.70 -9.27 18.05
N ALA A 65 38.90 -8.58 17.22
CA ALA A 65 37.45 -8.68 17.22
C ALA A 65 36.98 -10.13 17.05
N GLN A 66 36.03 -10.57 17.85
CA GLN A 66 35.38 -11.88 17.69
C GLN A 66 34.47 -11.88 16.45
N LEU A 67 33.90 -10.73 16.09
CA LEU A 67 33.11 -10.50 14.89
C LEU A 67 33.92 -10.01 13.70
N ASN A 68 35.22 -10.33 13.63
CA ASN A 68 36.04 -9.89 12.50
C ASN A 68 35.41 -10.35 11.16
N PRO A 69 35.09 -9.42 10.24
CA PRO A 69 34.40 -9.74 8.99
C PRO A 69 35.12 -10.81 8.17
N SER A 70 36.46 -10.85 8.17
CA SER A 70 37.24 -11.83 7.40
C SER A 70 37.08 -13.27 7.90
N ARG A 71 36.63 -13.46 9.15
CA ARG A 71 36.42 -14.78 9.76
C ARG A 71 34.95 -15.22 9.70
N ILE A 72 34.03 -14.27 9.76
CA ILE A 72 32.60 -14.54 9.91
C ILE A 72 31.87 -14.54 8.57
N HIS A 73 32.28 -13.71 7.61
CA HIS A 73 31.61 -13.60 6.31
C HIS A 73 31.60 -14.94 5.56
N GLY A 74 30.41 -15.45 5.27
CA GLY A 74 30.20 -16.74 4.62
C GLY A 74 30.31 -17.96 5.55
N SER A 75 30.48 -17.77 6.86
CA SER A 75 30.57 -18.86 7.84
C SER A 75 29.22 -19.49 8.14
N SER A 76 29.18 -20.82 8.31
CA SER A 76 27.99 -21.55 8.79
C SER A 76 27.95 -21.69 10.31
N GLU A 77 28.99 -21.26 11.02
CA GLU A 77 29.07 -21.34 12.48
C GLU A 77 28.46 -20.10 13.13
N THR A 78 27.60 -20.32 14.12
CA THR A 78 26.98 -19.25 14.90
C THR A 78 28.04 -18.44 15.65
N PRO A 79 28.13 -17.11 15.43
CA PRO A 79 29.07 -16.26 16.13
C PRO A 79 28.83 -16.27 17.65
N PRO A 80 29.91 -16.16 18.47
CA PRO A 80 29.81 -16.22 19.92
C PRO A 80 29.08 -15.01 20.52
N ILE A 81 29.11 -13.86 19.83
CA ILE A 81 28.47 -12.61 20.23
C ILE A 81 27.68 -12.02 19.05
N LYS A 82 26.69 -11.16 19.34
CA LYS A 82 25.83 -10.56 18.30
C LYS A 82 26.25 -9.14 17.89
N GLU A 83 26.98 -8.46 18.75
CA GLU A 83 27.40 -7.08 18.59
C GLU A 83 28.78 -6.91 19.23
N GLU A 84 29.64 -6.16 18.57
CA GLU A 84 30.98 -5.82 19.05
C GLU A 84 31.37 -4.43 18.55
N PHE A 85 31.94 -3.60 19.42
CA PHE A 85 32.48 -2.30 19.03
C PHE A 85 33.98 -2.44 18.81
N VAL A 86 34.47 -1.94 17.68
CA VAL A 86 35.85 -2.13 17.26
C VAL A 86 36.50 -0.81 16.85
N SER A 87 37.83 -0.78 16.95
CA SER A 87 38.64 0.33 16.46
C SER A 87 39.59 -0.16 15.38
N SER A 88 39.79 0.66 14.34
CA SER A 88 40.76 0.44 13.26
C SER A 88 41.56 1.72 13.06
N VAL A 89 42.85 1.59 12.78
CA VAL A 89 43.70 2.74 12.42
C VAL A 89 43.78 2.79 10.91
N GLU A 90 43.12 3.78 10.31
CA GLU A 90 43.13 4.04 8.87
C GLU A 90 43.75 5.42 8.62
N ASP A 91 44.76 5.49 7.75
CA ASP A 91 45.44 6.75 7.39
C ASP A 91 45.98 7.59 8.57
N GLY A 92 46.27 6.93 9.71
CA GLY A 92 46.77 7.58 10.93
C GLY A 92 45.70 8.09 11.89
N GLU A 93 44.42 7.95 11.56
CA GLU A 93 43.28 8.26 12.42
C GLU A 93 42.60 6.99 12.94
N THR A 94 42.22 6.99 14.22
CA THR A 94 41.46 5.89 14.80
C THR A 94 39.99 6.05 14.44
N LYS A 95 39.49 5.16 13.59
CA LYS A 95 38.05 5.03 13.31
C LYS A 95 37.44 3.96 14.18
N TYR A 96 36.19 4.18 14.56
CA TYR A 96 35.42 3.26 15.37
C TYR A 96 34.25 2.72 14.57
N TYR A 97 34.00 1.42 14.73
CA TYR A 97 32.93 0.72 14.05
C TYR A 97 32.11 -0.09 15.05
N GLN A 98 30.82 -0.23 14.76
CA GLN A 98 29.95 -1.21 15.39
C GLN A 98 29.77 -2.38 14.42
N LEU A 99 30.18 -3.56 14.85
CA LEU A 99 30.02 -4.81 14.10
C LEU A 99 28.77 -5.52 14.59
N LEU A 100 27.86 -5.84 13.67
CA LEU A 100 26.63 -6.57 13.97
C LEU A 100 26.64 -7.91 13.24
N ALA A 101 26.51 -8.99 13.99
CA ALA A 101 26.34 -10.32 13.42
C ALA A 101 24.96 -10.45 12.77
N LYS A 102 24.96 -10.72 11.47
CA LYS A 102 23.77 -10.94 10.66
C LYS A 102 23.82 -12.33 10.05
N HIS A 103 22.67 -12.86 9.66
CA HIS A 103 22.58 -14.16 9.03
C HIS A 103 21.50 -14.21 7.96
N HIS A 104 21.64 -15.17 7.05
CA HIS A 104 20.71 -15.47 5.98
C HIS A 104 20.82 -16.95 5.57
N TRP A 105 19.82 -17.49 4.86
CA TRP A 105 19.80 -18.85 4.31
C TRP A 105 20.05 -18.88 2.80
N GLY A 106 20.94 -18.03 2.30
CA GLY A 106 21.16 -17.91 0.85
C GLY A 106 19.88 -17.54 0.09
N TYR A 107 19.63 -18.15 -1.07
CA TYR A 107 18.39 -17.99 -1.85
C TYR A 107 17.13 -18.34 -1.06
N TRP A 108 17.23 -19.23 -0.06
CA TRP A 108 16.10 -19.65 0.75
C TRP A 108 15.63 -18.57 1.74
N SER A 109 16.45 -17.56 2.00
CA SER A 109 16.05 -16.38 2.79
C SER A 109 14.84 -15.66 2.19
N LEU A 110 14.67 -15.79 0.86
CA LEU A 110 13.56 -15.22 0.08
C LEU A 110 12.37 -16.18 -0.02
N LEU A 111 12.48 -17.40 0.49
CA LEU A 111 11.41 -18.38 0.41
C LEU A 111 10.09 -17.90 1.04
N PRO A 112 10.06 -17.23 2.22
CA PRO A 112 8.81 -16.71 2.80
C PRO A 112 8.12 -15.69 1.88
N ALA A 113 8.93 -14.83 1.27
CA ALA A 113 8.53 -13.80 0.33
C ALA A 113 7.95 -14.41 -0.95
N VAL A 114 8.68 -15.38 -1.52
CA VAL A 114 8.30 -16.11 -2.73
C VAL A 114 7.03 -16.92 -2.48
N VAL A 115 6.91 -17.59 -1.34
CA VAL A 115 5.70 -18.34 -0.97
C VAL A 115 4.50 -17.41 -0.81
N ALA A 116 4.65 -16.27 -0.14
CA ALA A 116 3.56 -15.30 -0.03
C ALA A 116 3.12 -14.80 -1.40
N VAL A 117 4.05 -14.37 -2.27
CA VAL A 117 3.74 -13.90 -3.63
C VAL A 117 3.09 -15.00 -4.48
N LEU A 118 3.67 -16.20 -4.49
CA LEU A 118 3.16 -17.33 -5.28
C LEU A 118 1.76 -17.76 -4.83
N LEU A 119 1.56 -17.87 -3.51
CA LEU A 119 0.25 -18.19 -2.98
C LEU A 119 -0.74 -17.08 -3.29
N CYS A 120 -0.36 -15.81 -3.17
CA CYS A 120 -1.22 -14.68 -3.51
C CYS A 120 -1.70 -14.75 -4.97
N TRP A 121 -0.80 -15.11 -5.90
CA TRP A 121 -1.15 -15.33 -7.29
C TRP A 121 -2.13 -16.51 -7.46
N ILE A 122 -1.84 -17.66 -6.83
CA ILE A 122 -2.60 -18.90 -7.04
C ILE A 122 -3.96 -18.89 -6.33
N THR A 123 -3.99 -18.46 -5.07
CA THR A 123 -5.20 -18.40 -4.25
C THR A 123 -6.05 -17.19 -4.58
N LYS A 124 -5.43 -16.14 -5.17
CA LYS A 124 -6.05 -14.83 -5.39
C LYS A 124 -6.57 -14.21 -4.09
N GLU A 125 -5.92 -14.54 -2.97
CA GLU A 125 -6.39 -14.16 -1.65
C GLU A 125 -5.18 -13.82 -0.75
N PRO A 126 -5.09 -12.58 -0.23
CA PRO A 126 -3.91 -12.10 0.49
C PRO A 126 -3.74 -12.69 1.90
N VAL A 127 -4.81 -13.06 2.62
CA VAL A 127 -4.71 -13.60 3.99
C VAL A 127 -4.00 -14.95 4.00
N THR A 128 -4.44 -15.87 3.14
CA THR A 128 -3.86 -17.20 2.93
C THR A 128 -2.42 -17.12 2.44
N ALA A 129 -2.13 -16.15 1.57
CA ALA A 129 -0.79 -15.88 1.08
C ALA A 129 0.16 -15.43 2.19
N LEU A 130 -0.24 -14.42 2.98
CA LEU A 130 0.55 -13.92 4.09
C LEU A 130 0.75 -14.99 5.17
N LEU A 131 -0.30 -15.74 5.52
CA LEU A 131 -0.17 -16.89 6.43
C LEU A 131 0.79 -17.94 5.90
N GLY A 132 0.73 -18.28 4.62
CA GLY A 132 1.67 -19.23 4.02
C GLY A 132 3.11 -18.74 4.04
N GLY A 133 3.36 -17.46 3.79
CA GLY A 133 4.68 -16.85 3.94
C GLY A 133 5.17 -16.84 5.39
N ILE A 134 4.30 -16.50 6.35
CA ILE A 134 4.60 -16.54 7.79
C ILE A 134 4.98 -17.96 8.22
N ILE A 135 4.19 -18.97 7.85
CA ILE A 135 4.47 -20.38 8.18
C ILE A 135 5.79 -20.81 7.52
N SER A 136 6.00 -20.46 6.25
CA SER A 136 7.24 -20.76 5.53
C SER A 136 8.47 -20.22 6.27
N GLY A 137 8.48 -18.93 6.64
CA GLY A 137 9.63 -18.35 7.33
C GLY A 137 9.77 -18.79 8.78
N ALA A 138 8.68 -19.03 9.51
CA ALA A 138 8.73 -19.61 10.84
C ALA A 138 9.40 -21.00 10.83
N LEU A 139 9.11 -21.83 9.82
CA LEU A 139 9.75 -23.14 9.64
C LEU A 139 11.23 -23.04 9.31
N ILE A 140 11.65 -22.07 8.49
CA ILE A 140 13.07 -21.78 8.24
C ILE A 140 13.79 -21.39 9.54
N LEU A 141 13.13 -20.57 10.36
CA LEU A 141 13.61 -20.16 11.68
C LEU A 141 13.47 -21.24 12.75
N THR A 142 13.04 -22.46 12.39
CA THR A 142 12.83 -23.60 13.30
C THR A 142 11.82 -23.34 14.43
N ARG A 143 10.86 -22.42 14.22
CA ARG A 143 9.76 -22.11 15.14
C ARG A 143 8.52 -22.90 14.78
N TYR A 144 8.17 -23.87 15.62
CA TYR A 144 7.02 -24.76 15.38
C TYR A 144 5.74 -24.30 16.11
N ASP A 145 5.87 -23.50 17.17
CA ASP A 145 4.72 -22.87 17.83
C ASP A 145 4.35 -21.57 17.12
N PHE A 146 3.57 -21.68 16.04
CA PHE A 146 3.09 -20.53 15.27
C PHE A 146 2.24 -19.57 16.11
N THR A 147 1.62 -20.04 17.19
CA THR A 147 0.77 -19.20 18.03
C THR A 147 1.60 -18.43 19.06
N GLY A 148 2.35 -19.14 19.91
CA GLY A 148 3.10 -18.57 21.02
C GLY A 148 4.39 -17.87 20.61
N GLU A 149 5.09 -18.34 19.57
CA GLU A 149 6.38 -17.79 19.15
C GLU A 149 6.29 -16.81 17.99
N VAL A 150 5.17 -16.79 17.25
CA VAL A 150 5.03 -15.97 16.03
C VAL A 150 3.86 -15.00 16.13
N LEU A 151 2.62 -15.49 16.23
CA LEU A 151 1.43 -14.62 16.19
C LEU A 151 1.28 -13.79 17.46
N ILE A 152 1.27 -14.38 18.65
CA ILE A 152 1.05 -13.64 19.92
C ILE A 152 2.08 -12.51 20.11
N PRO A 153 3.40 -12.73 19.93
CA PRO A 153 4.39 -11.66 20.07
C PRO A 153 4.18 -10.52 19.07
N SER A 154 3.76 -10.84 17.83
CA SER A 154 3.50 -9.85 16.80
C SER A 154 2.22 -9.03 17.07
N LEU A 155 1.14 -9.71 17.45
CA LEU A 155 -0.19 -9.14 17.61
C LEU A 155 -0.39 -8.37 18.93
N SER A 156 0.41 -8.67 19.95
CA SER A 156 0.33 -8.01 21.27
C SER A 156 1.08 -6.68 21.34
N THR A 157 1.62 -6.20 20.22
CA THR A 157 2.36 -4.94 20.16
C THR A 157 1.42 -3.73 20.20
N THR A 158 1.91 -2.60 20.75
CA THR A 158 1.17 -1.33 20.73
C THR A 158 0.83 -0.91 19.29
N ASN A 159 1.71 -1.17 18.32
CA ASN A 159 1.47 -0.88 16.91
C ASN A 159 0.26 -1.66 16.36
N ALA A 160 0.14 -2.95 16.67
CA ALA A 160 -1.00 -3.76 16.27
C ALA A 160 -2.32 -3.24 16.87
N ALA A 161 -2.31 -2.83 18.14
CA ALA A 161 -3.48 -2.26 18.80
C ALA A 161 -3.90 -0.90 18.18
N SER A 162 -2.93 -0.03 17.90
CA SER A 162 -3.17 1.26 17.24
C SER A 162 -3.80 1.09 15.86
N ILE A 163 -3.35 0.09 15.09
CA ILE A 163 -3.94 -0.26 13.79
C ILE A 163 -5.40 -0.66 13.95
N LEU A 164 -5.72 -1.58 14.86
CA LEU A 164 -7.11 -2.02 15.05
C LEU A 164 -8.02 -0.87 15.47
N LEU A 165 -7.59 -0.04 16.42
CA LEU A 165 -8.40 1.10 16.86
C LEU A 165 -8.71 2.05 15.69
N LEU A 166 -7.70 2.43 14.92
CA LEU A 166 -7.86 3.39 13.84
C LEU A 166 -8.63 2.82 12.65
N TYR A 167 -8.20 1.67 12.12
CA TYR A 167 -8.71 1.09 10.88
C TYR A 167 -10.03 0.36 11.07
N LEU A 168 -10.09 -0.53 12.07
CA LEU A 168 -11.28 -1.33 12.28
C LEU A 168 -12.39 -0.45 12.85
N TRP A 169 -12.14 0.25 13.96
CA TRP A 169 -13.20 0.93 14.72
C TRP A 169 -13.51 2.33 14.23
N LEU A 170 -12.53 3.22 14.16
CA LEU A 170 -12.81 4.63 13.89
C LEU A 170 -13.16 4.87 12.42
N LEU A 171 -12.33 4.38 11.49
CA LEU A 171 -12.59 4.49 10.05
C LEU A 171 -13.82 3.68 9.64
N GLY A 172 -13.87 2.39 10.01
CA GLY A 172 -15.02 1.53 9.73
C GLY A 172 -16.32 2.13 10.26
N GLY A 173 -16.30 2.62 11.50
CA GLY A 173 -17.43 3.30 12.11
C GLY A 173 -17.91 4.52 11.33
N LEU A 174 -17.00 5.43 10.97
CA LEU A 174 -17.36 6.66 10.24
C LEU A 174 -17.95 6.35 8.86
N MET A 175 -17.34 5.40 8.13
CA MET A 175 -17.86 4.93 6.84
C MET A 175 -19.26 4.31 6.98
N GLY A 176 -19.47 3.52 8.03
CA GLY A 176 -20.77 2.93 8.35
C GLY A 176 -21.87 3.98 8.57
N ILE A 177 -21.55 5.06 9.31
CA ILE A 177 -22.50 6.16 9.55
C ILE A 177 -22.78 6.97 8.28
N TRP A 178 -21.77 7.27 7.46
CA TRP A 178 -21.98 7.96 6.18
C TRP A 178 -22.82 7.15 5.20
N SER A 179 -22.61 5.84 5.14
CA SER A 179 -23.46 4.95 4.35
C SER A 179 -24.89 4.95 4.86
N ARG A 180 -25.09 4.87 6.18
CA ARG A 180 -26.44 4.82 6.79
C ARG A 180 -27.22 6.13 6.69
N THR A 181 -26.52 7.27 6.67
CA THR A 181 -27.13 8.60 6.54
C THR A 181 -27.38 9.02 5.09
N GLY A 182 -26.76 8.36 4.11
CA GLY A 182 -26.82 8.76 2.71
C GLY A 182 -26.09 10.08 2.42
N ALA A 183 -25.20 10.52 3.32
CA ALA A 183 -24.52 11.80 3.26
C ALA A 183 -23.72 11.98 1.95
N ALA A 184 -23.06 10.92 1.51
CA ALA A 184 -22.25 10.92 0.30
C ALA A 184 -23.13 11.09 -0.97
N GLN A 185 -24.29 10.40 -1.01
CA GLN A 185 -25.28 10.48 -2.10
C GLN A 185 -25.82 11.92 -2.25
N ALA A 186 -26.23 12.54 -1.15
CA ALA A 186 -26.76 13.90 -1.15
C ALA A 186 -25.78 14.92 -1.75
N PHE A 187 -24.48 14.78 -1.44
CA PHE A 187 -23.46 15.67 -2.00
C PHE A 187 -23.25 15.45 -3.49
N ALA A 188 -23.18 14.20 -3.92
CA ALA A 188 -22.97 13.87 -5.33
C ALA A 188 -24.12 14.43 -6.18
N GLU A 189 -25.38 14.26 -5.74
CA GLU A 189 -26.56 14.78 -6.45
C GLU A 189 -26.56 16.32 -6.55
N PHE A 190 -26.20 17.00 -5.46
CA PHE A 190 -26.05 18.47 -5.45
C PHE A 190 -25.06 18.95 -6.51
N MET A 191 -23.92 18.27 -6.64
CA MET A 191 -22.89 18.63 -7.62
C MET A 191 -23.37 18.38 -9.06
N THR A 192 -24.00 17.24 -9.33
CA THR A 192 -24.43 16.91 -10.69
C THR A 192 -25.51 17.86 -11.20
N VAL A 193 -26.53 18.16 -10.39
CA VAL A 193 -27.62 19.09 -10.77
C VAL A 193 -27.13 20.52 -11.00
N ARG A 194 -26.10 20.96 -10.26
CA ARG A 194 -25.67 22.37 -10.27
C ARG A 194 -24.65 22.70 -11.37
N PHE A 195 -23.83 21.73 -11.79
CA PHE A 195 -22.64 21.97 -12.61
C PHE A 195 -22.65 21.31 -14.00
N VAL A 196 -23.50 20.31 -14.25
CA VAL A 196 -23.58 19.69 -15.58
C VAL A 196 -24.43 20.53 -16.55
N ARG A 197 -23.91 20.75 -17.76
CA ARG A 197 -24.51 21.53 -18.85
C ARG A 197 -24.34 20.91 -20.25
N GLY A 198 -23.76 19.72 -20.33
CA GLY A 198 -23.20 19.17 -21.57
C GLY A 198 -22.23 18.01 -21.32
N PRO A 199 -21.73 17.32 -22.38
CA PRO A 199 -20.92 16.11 -22.25
C PRO A 199 -19.58 16.37 -21.57
N LYS A 200 -18.90 17.48 -21.92
CA LYS A 200 -17.65 17.90 -21.27
C LYS A 200 -17.83 18.16 -19.78
N SER A 201 -18.89 18.88 -19.41
CA SER A 201 -19.17 19.16 -18.01
C SER A 201 -19.61 17.92 -17.24
N ALA A 202 -20.33 16.98 -17.84
CA ALA A 202 -20.70 15.72 -17.20
C ALA A 202 -19.47 14.88 -16.87
N LYS A 203 -18.54 14.70 -17.83
CA LYS A 203 -17.27 14.01 -17.60
C LYS A 203 -16.38 14.72 -16.59
N LEU A 204 -16.30 16.05 -16.67
CA LEU A 204 -15.52 16.83 -15.72
C LEU A 204 -16.09 16.72 -14.31
N VAL A 205 -17.42 16.77 -14.15
CA VAL A 205 -18.08 16.55 -12.85
C VAL A 205 -17.83 15.13 -12.34
N ALA A 206 -17.92 14.09 -13.19
CA ALA A 206 -17.58 12.72 -12.82
C ALA A 206 -16.14 12.62 -12.28
N TRP A 207 -15.18 13.16 -13.04
CA TRP A 207 -13.77 13.18 -12.66
C TRP A 207 -13.56 13.95 -11.35
N MET A 208 -14.17 15.13 -11.21
CA MET A 208 -14.02 15.99 -10.03
C MET A 208 -14.65 15.34 -8.78
N LEU A 209 -15.79 14.67 -8.93
CA LEU A 209 -16.43 13.92 -7.86
C LEU A 209 -15.55 12.74 -7.42
N GLY A 210 -14.95 11.99 -8.34
CA GLY A 210 -13.99 10.94 -7.99
C GLY A 210 -12.77 11.50 -7.24
N VAL A 211 -12.25 12.64 -7.69
CA VAL A 211 -11.15 13.35 -7.01
C VAL A 211 -11.54 13.84 -5.62
N ILE A 212 -12.79 14.27 -5.40
CA ILE A 212 -13.27 14.71 -4.09
C ILE A 212 -13.54 13.53 -3.15
N PHE A 213 -14.06 12.43 -3.69
CA PHE A 213 -14.42 11.22 -2.94
C PHE A 213 -13.33 10.16 -2.86
N PHE A 214 -12.08 10.51 -3.18
CA PHE A 214 -10.88 9.66 -3.17
C PHE A 214 -10.58 8.89 -1.85
N GLN A 215 -11.40 9.06 -0.81
CA GLN A 215 -11.21 8.51 0.53
C GLN A 215 -11.38 6.99 0.62
N GLY A 216 -12.05 6.35 -0.34
CA GLY A 216 -12.12 4.89 -0.45
C GLY A 216 -12.53 4.47 -1.86
N GLY A 217 -11.69 3.69 -2.54
CA GLY A 217 -11.88 3.32 -3.96
C GLY A 217 -13.29 2.81 -4.25
N THR A 218 -13.74 1.81 -3.50
CA THR A 218 -15.09 1.20 -3.60
C THR A 218 -16.22 2.21 -3.38
N VAL A 219 -16.15 3.02 -2.33
CA VAL A 219 -17.23 3.99 -1.99
C VAL A 219 -17.27 5.11 -3.02
N SER A 220 -16.11 5.62 -3.43
CA SER A 220 -16.00 6.63 -4.49
C SER A 220 -16.61 6.10 -5.78
N THR A 221 -16.20 4.91 -6.21
CA THR A 221 -16.69 4.28 -7.44
C THR A 221 -18.21 4.12 -7.45
N VAL A 222 -18.79 3.58 -6.37
CA VAL A 222 -20.25 3.34 -6.30
C VAL A 222 -21.00 4.66 -6.32
N LEU A 223 -20.58 5.60 -5.48
CA LEU A 223 -21.25 6.86 -5.31
C LEU A 223 -21.19 7.71 -6.58
N VAL A 224 -19.99 7.88 -7.13
CA VAL A 224 -19.77 8.71 -8.33
C VAL A 224 -20.42 8.05 -9.54
N GLY A 225 -20.25 6.73 -9.71
CA GLY A 225 -20.85 5.98 -10.80
C GLY A 225 -22.38 6.09 -10.80
N THR A 226 -23.04 5.76 -9.69
CA THR A 226 -24.52 5.78 -9.61
C THR A 226 -25.10 7.18 -9.72
N THR A 227 -24.42 8.20 -9.19
CA THR A 227 -24.93 9.58 -9.18
C THR A 227 -24.75 10.28 -10.52
N VAL A 228 -23.64 10.02 -11.23
CA VAL A 228 -23.35 10.70 -12.49
C VAL A 228 -23.93 9.97 -13.69
N LYS A 229 -24.16 8.65 -13.61
CA LYS A 229 -24.69 7.85 -14.72
C LYS A 229 -25.95 8.44 -15.38
N PRO A 230 -27.05 8.76 -14.67
CA PRO A 230 -28.28 9.22 -15.34
C PRO A 230 -28.06 10.47 -16.21
N ILE A 231 -27.19 11.36 -15.74
CA ILE A 231 -26.88 12.62 -16.40
C ILE A 231 -25.85 12.41 -17.52
N ALA A 232 -24.93 11.46 -17.37
CA ALA A 232 -24.00 11.07 -18.43
C ALA A 232 -24.73 10.39 -19.61
N ASP A 233 -25.75 9.58 -19.32
CA ASP A 233 -26.60 8.92 -20.32
C ASP A 233 -27.37 9.95 -21.16
N GLU A 234 -27.96 10.98 -20.51
CA GLU A 234 -28.63 12.10 -21.19
C GLU A 234 -27.69 12.87 -22.13
N GLU A 235 -26.43 13.01 -21.71
CA GLU A 235 -25.37 13.69 -22.48
C GLU A 235 -24.67 12.79 -23.50
N LYS A 236 -25.20 11.57 -23.74
CA LYS A 236 -24.68 10.59 -24.69
C LYS A 236 -23.20 10.28 -24.46
N ILE A 237 -22.80 10.04 -23.22
CA ILE A 237 -21.47 9.54 -22.87
C ILE A 237 -21.51 8.01 -22.88
N SER A 238 -20.55 7.36 -23.56
CA SER A 238 -20.53 5.89 -23.59
C SER A 238 -20.23 5.36 -22.19
N HIS A 239 -20.82 4.22 -21.81
CA HIS A 239 -20.60 3.70 -20.47
C HIS A 239 -19.13 3.30 -20.23
N GLU A 240 -18.38 2.90 -21.27
CA GLU A 240 -16.93 2.66 -21.18
C GLU A 240 -16.15 3.94 -20.86
N GLU A 241 -16.53 5.07 -21.47
CA GLU A 241 -15.92 6.38 -21.20
C GLU A 241 -16.16 6.79 -19.73
N LEU A 242 -17.39 6.60 -19.24
CA LEU A 242 -17.74 6.91 -17.86
C LEU A 242 -17.05 5.96 -16.86
N ALA A 243 -17.06 4.65 -17.12
CA ALA A 243 -16.41 3.63 -16.29
C ALA A 243 -14.91 3.92 -16.15
N TYR A 244 -14.23 4.25 -17.24
CA TYR A 244 -12.80 4.60 -17.21
C TYR A 244 -12.50 5.84 -16.38
N ILE A 245 -13.35 6.87 -16.43
CA ILE A 245 -13.21 8.08 -15.59
C ILE A 245 -13.43 7.73 -14.11
N VAL A 246 -14.50 7.00 -13.78
CA VAL A 246 -14.84 6.63 -12.40
C VAL A 246 -13.75 5.75 -11.78
N ASP A 247 -13.25 4.75 -12.51
CA ASP A 247 -12.23 3.82 -12.02
C ASP A 247 -10.86 4.51 -11.84
N SER A 248 -10.44 5.30 -12.84
CA SER A 248 -9.16 6.04 -12.76
C SER A 248 -9.15 7.14 -11.70
N THR A 249 -10.33 7.58 -11.24
CA THR A 249 -10.49 8.51 -10.12
C THR A 249 -10.89 7.81 -8.82
N ALA A 250 -10.68 6.48 -8.75
CA ALA A 250 -10.75 5.71 -7.52
C ALA A 250 -9.33 5.44 -6.97
N SER A 251 -8.73 4.30 -7.29
CA SER A 251 -7.43 3.88 -6.74
C SER A 251 -6.26 4.81 -7.12
N PRO A 252 -6.12 5.29 -8.38
CA PRO A 252 -5.00 6.18 -8.73
C PRO A 252 -5.00 7.51 -7.97
N ILE A 253 -6.13 8.23 -7.91
CA ILE A 253 -6.17 9.49 -7.16
C ILE A 253 -5.99 9.25 -5.65
N ALA A 254 -6.43 8.12 -5.12
CA ALA A 254 -6.26 7.77 -3.72
C ALA A 254 -4.78 7.62 -3.33
N SER A 255 -3.90 7.25 -4.26
CA SER A 255 -2.45 7.27 -4.05
C SER A 255 -1.82 8.67 -4.13
N GLN A 256 -2.43 9.58 -4.90
CA GLN A 256 -1.92 10.94 -5.11
C GLN A 256 -2.38 11.92 -4.03
N LEU A 257 -3.64 11.87 -3.64
CA LEU A 257 -4.21 12.63 -2.54
C LEU A 257 -4.10 11.80 -1.28
N ALA A 258 -2.92 11.87 -0.65
CA ALA A 258 -2.58 11.13 0.57
C ALA A 258 -3.32 11.60 1.85
N PHE A 259 -4.54 12.11 1.74
CA PHE A 259 -5.40 12.53 2.86
C PHE A 259 -6.59 11.56 3.05
N ASN A 260 -6.32 10.27 2.90
CA ASN A 260 -7.28 9.17 3.05
C ASN A 260 -6.70 8.07 3.95
N ALA A 261 -7.30 6.89 3.92
CA ALA A 261 -6.87 5.75 4.74
C ALA A 261 -5.54 5.12 4.28
N TRP A 262 -5.05 5.42 3.07
CA TRP A 262 -3.92 4.72 2.45
C TRP A 262 -2.58 4.98 3.14
N PRO A 263 -2.18 6.23 3.48
CA PRO A 263 -0.91 6.45 4.16
C PRO A 263 -0.80 5.69 5.47
N GLY A 264 -1.86 5.66 6.29
CA GLY A 264 -1.81 4.92 7.54
C GLY A 264 -1.86 3.39 7.36
N TYR A 265 -2.42 2.91 6.23
CA TYR A 265 -2.45 1.50 5.88
C TYR A 265 -1.06 1.07 5.43
N VAL A 266 -0.50 1.82 4.49
CA VAL A 266 0.81 1.56 3.90
C VAL A 266 1.95 1.78 4.90
N GLN A 267 1.88 2.80 5.76
CA GLN A 267 2.93 3.03 6.77
C GLN A 267 3.14 1.83 7.68
N ALA A 268 2.11 1.01 7.89
CA ALA A 268 2.20 -0.19 8.72
C ALA A 268 3.10 -1.27 8.11
N PHE A 269 3.31 -1.26 6.80
CA PHE A 269 4.10 -2.27 6.09
C PHE A 269 5.53 -1.85 5.77
N ILE A 270 5.82 -0.55 5.84
CA ILE A 270 7.11 -0.01 5.39
C ILE A 270 8.12 0.17 6.53
N PHE A 271 7.87 -0.37 7.72
CA PHE A 271 8.86 -0.33 8.79
C PHE A 271 10.09 -1.15 8.42
N VAL A 272 11.25 -0.48 8.40
CA VAL A 272 12.56 -1.12 8.22
C VAL A 272 13.42 -0.79 9.43
N ALA A 273 13.82 -1.82 10.17
CA ALA A 273 14.63 -1.63 11.37
C ALA A 273 16.05 -1.18 11.01
N GLY A 274 16.59 -0.20 11.75
CA GLY A 274 17.88 0.43 11.45
C GLY A 274 17.75 1.67 10.56
N VAL A 275 16.58 1.89 9.95
CA VAL A 275 16.30 3.06 9.13
C VAL A 275 15.63 4.13 9.99
N SER A 276 16.39 5.16 10.38
CA SER A 276 15.94 6.18 11.34
C SER A 276 14.71 6.96 10.86
N PHE A 277 14.63 7.30 9.58
CA PHE A 277 13.52 8.03 8.97
C PHE A 277 12.28 7.16 8.68
N LEU A 278 12.28 5.89 9.10
CA LEU A 278 11.10 5.01 9.11
C LEU A 278 10.83 4.46 10.53
N ALA A 279 11.55 4.96 11.54
CA ALA A 279 11.56 4.38 12.88
C ALA A 279 10.21 4.53 13.58
N THR A 280 9.59 5.71 13.51
CA THR A 280 8.28 5.97 14.10
C THR A 280 7.17 5.92 13.05
N GLU A 281 5.92 5.76 13.51
CA GLU A 281 4.74 5.89 12.66
C GLU A 281 4.69 7.27 11.97
N ALA A 282 5.03 8.34 12.70
CA ALA A 282 5.07 9.69 12.14
C ALA A 282 6.11 9.81 11.02
N ASP A 283 7.29 9.20 11.18
CA ASP A 283 8.33 9.24 10.15
C ASP A 283 7.90 8.47 8.89
N ARG A 284 7.25 7.31 9.05
CA ARG A 284 6.72 6.53 7.92
C ARG A 284 5.59 7.23 7.18
N LEU A 285 4.70 7.90 7.92
CA LEU A 285 3.69 8.77 7.32
C LEU A 285 4.34 9.92 6.55
N LEU A 286 5.34 10.59 7.13
CA LEU A 286 6.09 11.65 6.45
C LEU A 286 6.79 11.13 5.18
N PHE A 287 7.39 9.94 5.24
CA PHE A 287 8.01 9.29 4.09
C PHE A 287 6.99 9.01 2.98
N PHE A 288 5.79 8.53 3.33
CA PHE A 288 4.69 8.36 2.37
C PHE A 288 4.38 9.67 1.65
N PHE A 289 4.16 10.76 2.40
CA PHE A 289 3.86 12.07 1.81
C PHE A 289 4.98 12.60 0.91
N LYS A 290 6.24 12.39 1.30
CA LYS A 290 7.40 12.74 0.46
C LYS A 290 7.49 11.90 -0.82
N SER A 291 6.89 10.71 -0.83
CA SER A 291 6.94 9.79 -1.97
C SER A 291 5.85 10.07 -3.01
N VAL A 292 4.78 10.76 -2.65
CA VAL A 292 3.64 11.11 -3.53
C VAL A 292 4.04 11.74 -4.88
N PRO A 293 5.03 12.67 -4.97
CA PRO A 293 5.45 13.23 -6.26
C PRO A 293 6.09 12.22 -7.21
N PHE A 294 6.51 11.05 -6.70
CA PHE A 294 7.16 9.99 -7.47
C PHE A 294 6.20 8.88 -7.89
N CYS A 295 4.92 8.93 -7.50
CA CYS A 295 3.87 8.02 -7.97
C CYS A 295 3.46 8.37 -9.41
N PHE A 296 4.41 8.23 -10.35
CA PHE A 296 4.27 8.67 -11.73
C PHE A 296 3.11 8.02 -12.48
N TYR A 297 2.81 6.75 -12.26
CA TYR A 297 1.66 6.09 -12.89
C TYR A 297 0.36 6.73 -12.44
N ALA A 298 0.18 6.93 -11.13
CA ALA A 298 -1.03 7.56 -10.61
C ALA A 298 -1.21 8.98 -11.17
N ILE A 299 -0.13 9.76 -11.23
CA ILE A 299 -0.12 11.09 -11.88
C ILE A 299 -0.58 10.99 -13.33
N PHE A 300 0.01 10.07 -14.11
CA PHE A 300 -0.31 9.92 -15.53
C PHE A 300 -1.72 9.38 -15.77
N ALA A 301 -2.23 8.48 -14.93
CA ALA A 301 -3.58 7.93 -15.02
C ALA A 301 -4.63 9.01 -14.71
N VAL A 302 -4.46 9.77 -13.62
CA VAL A 302 -5.36 10.86 -13.23
C VAL A 302 -5.33 12.00 -14.25
N LEU A 303 -4.14 12.38 -14.72
CA LEU A 303 -3.99 13.40 -15.75
C LEU A 303 -4.57 12.93 -17.09
N GLY A 304 -4.35 11.67 -17.46
CA GLY A 304 -4.90 11.08 -18.67
C GLY A 304 -6.43 11.13 -18.71
N THR A 305 -7.08 10.81 -17.59
CA THR A 305 -8.55 10.88 -17.50
C THR A 305 -9.08 12.30 -17.38
N PHE A 306 -8.36 13.21 -16.73
CA PHE A 306 -8.68 14.64 -16.78
C PHE A 306 -8.68 15.16 -18.23
N LEU A 307 -7.64 14.83 -18.99
CA LEU A 307 -7.49 15.22 -20.38
C LEU A 307 -8.59 14.59 -21.27
N LEU A 308 -9.00 13.35 -20.99
CA LEU A 308 -10.16 12.73 -21.62
C LEU A 308 -11.47 13.48 -21.31
N SER A 309 -11.67 13.88 -20.05
CA SER A 309 -12.87 14.61 -19.61
C SER A 309 -13.04 15.96 -20.30
N ILE A 310 -11.94 16.65 -20.64
CA ILE A 310 -11.96 17.90 -21.41
C ILE A 310 -11.86 17.71 -22.94
N GLU A 311 -11.97 16.47 -23.43
CA GLU A 311 -11.85 16.08 -24.85
C GLU A 311 -10.51 16.41 -25.51
N LYS A 312 -9.41 16.30 -24.75
CA LYS A 312 -8.03 16.43 -25.25
C LYS A 312 -7.13 15.27 -24.81
N PRO A 313 -7.53 14.00 -25.01
CA PRO A 313 -6.73 12.87 -24.57
C PRO A 313 -5.38 12.83 -25.31
N LEU A 314 -4.30 12.56 -24.58
CA LEU A 314 -2.96 12.37 -25.16
C LEU A 314 -2.88 11.09 -26.01
N PHE A 315 -3.61 10.07 -25.58
CA PHE A 315 -3.73 8.79 -26.25
C PHE A 315 -5.16 8.25 -26.06
N LEU A 316 -5.68 7.62 -27.11
CA LEU A 316 -6.94 6.88 -27.08
C LEU A 316 -6.72 5.49 -27.66
N GLY A 317 -6.99 4.46 -26.86
CA GLY A 317 -7.04 3.09 -27.33
C GLY A 317 -8.11 2.94 -28.42
N LYS A 318 -7.91 1.99 -29.34
CA LYS A 318 -8.83 1.75 -30.46
C LYS A 318 -10.26 1.50 -29.97
N GLN A 319 -10.41 0.64 -28.96
CA GLN A 319 -11.71 0.26 -28.42
C GLN A 319 -12.44 1.46 -27.77
N LEU A 320 -11.73 2.27 -26.97
CA LEU A 320 -12.36 3.44 -26.35
C LEU A 320 -12.76 4.49 -27.39
N LYS A 321 -11.94 4.67 -28.44
CA LYS A 321 -12.27 5.56 -29.55
C LYS A 321 -13.53 5.12 -30.29
N GLU A 322 -13.66 3.81 -30.56
CA GLU A 322 -14.83 3.22 -31.20
C GLU A 322 -16.09 3.38 -30.33
N ALA A 323 -15.99 3.16 -29.02
CA ALA A 323 -17.08 3.37 -28.06
C ALA A 323 -17.57 4.83 -28.01
N MET A 324 -16.62 5.78 -27.97
CA MET A 324 -16.93 7.21 -28.01
C MET A 324 -17.63 7.58 -29.32
N GLN A 325 -17.14 7.08 -30.46
CA GLN A 325 -17.73 7.37 -31.77
C GLN A 325 -19.16 6.82 -31.88
N ARG A 326 -19.37 5.57 -31.46
CA ARG A 326 -20.70 4.93 -31.42
C ARG A 326 -21.70 5.77 -30.64
N SER A 327 -21.37 6.11 -29.40
CA SER A 327 -22.26 6.87 -28.53
C SER A 327 -22.60 8.27 -29.08
N ARG A 328 -21.63 8.97 -29.67
CA ARG A 328 -21.86 10.32 -30.22
C ARG A 328 -22.63 10.31 -31.55
N GLU A 329 -22.38 9.34 -32.43
CA GLU A 329 -23.02 9.27 -33.76
C GLU A 329 -24.40 8.61 -33.73
N THR A 330 -24.56 7.49 -33.02
CA THR A 330 -25.80 6.69 -33.03
C THR A 330 -26.65 6.89 -31.78
N GLY A 331 -26.07 7.40 -30.69
CA GLY A 331 -26.73 7.49 -29.38
C GLY A 331 -26.73 6.17 -28.60
N GLN A 332 -26.13 5.10 -29.12
CA GLN A 332 -26.00 3.83 -28.42
C GLN A 332 -24.85 3.91 -27.40
N LEU A 333 -25.19 3.84 -26.11
CA LEU A 333 -24.23 3.98 -25.01
C LEU A 333 -23.38 2.72 -24.81
N ASP A 334 -23.95 1.54 -25.08
CA ASP A 334 -23.32 0.22 -24.97
C ASP A 334 -23.03 -0.39 -26.35
N ALA A 335 -22.15 -1.39 -26.38
CA ALA A 335 -21.94 -2.24 -27.55
C ALA A 335 -23.15 -3.17 -27.79
N ASP A 336 -23.35 -3.64 -29.03
CA ASP A 336 -24.51 -4.48 -29.38
C ASP A 336 -24.50 -5.85 -28.66
N ASP A 337 -23.34 -6.33 -28.24
CA ASP A 337 -23.12 -7.59 -27.52
C ASP A 337 -22.82 -7.41 -26.02
N ALA A 338 -22.97 -6.19 -25.49
CA ALA A 338 -22.75 -5.89 -24.08
C ALA A 338 -23.81 -6.57 -23.17
N ASP A 339 -23.37 -7.17 -22.07
CA ASP A 339 -24.25 -7.73 -21.03
C ASP A 339 -23.96 -7.05 -19.68
N PRO A 340 -24.38 -5.79 -19.51
CA PRO A 340 -24.01 -5.00 -18.35
C PRO A 340 -24.56 -5.59 -17.05
N LEU A 341 -23.69 -5.63 -16.04
CA LEU A 341 -24.04 -6.03 -14.68
C LEU A 341 -24.96 -4.96 -14.07
N SER A 342 -26.27 -5.12 -14.22
CA SER A 342 -27.26 -4.17 -13.70
C SER A 342 -27.42 -4.30 -12.18
N ALA A 343 -26.92 -3.32 -11.41
CA ALA A 343 -27.17 -3.25 -9.98
C ALA A 343 -28.33 -2.31 -9.61
N LYS A 344 -29.55 -2.73 -9.91
CA LYS A 344 -30.75 -2.06 -9.37
C LYS A 344 -30.73 -1.98 -7.83
N GLU A 345 -30.07 -2.95 -7.18
CA GLU A 345 -29.88 -3.01 -5.73
C GLU A 345 -28.87 -1.97 -5.18
N LEU A 346 -27.86 -1.55 -5.97
CA LEU A 346 -26.89 -0.53 -5.55
C LEU A 346 -27.41 0.90 -5.76
N GLN A 347 -28.49 1.06 -6.53
CA GLN A 347 -29.21 2.33 -6.65
C GLN A 347 -30.09 2.63 -5.42
N GLY A 348 -30.24 1.67 -4.50
CA GLY A 348 -30.96 1.81 -3.24
C GLY A 348 -30.08 2.38 -2.13
N SER A 349 -30.51 3.49 -1.54
CA SER A 349 -29.88 4.03 -0.33
C SER A 349 -30.42 3.29 0.90
N ASN A 350 -29.53 2.72 1.72
CA ASN A 350 -29.88 2.05 3.00
C ASN A 350 -30.24 3.06 4.12
N VAL A 351 -30.87 4.17 3.75
CA VAL A 351 -31.26 5.25 4.65
C VAL A 351 -32.55 4.84 5.37
N PRO A 352 -32.61 4.91 6.71
CA PRO A 352 -33.81 4.58 7.47
C PRO A 352 -35.04 5.39 7.02
N GLU A 353 -36.22 4.77 7.04
CA GLU A 353 -37.48 5.45 6.70
C GLU A 353 -37.69 6.70 7.57
N GLY A 354 -38.03 7.82 6.93
CA GLY A 354 -38.22 9.11 7.60
C GLY A 354 -36.94 9.93 7.81
N TYR A 355 -35.77 9.41 7.42
CA TYR A 355 -34.52 10.16 7.42
C TYR A 355 -34.28 10.83 6.06
N THR A 356 -33.94 12.12 6.06
CA THR A 356 -33.65 12.87 4.83
C THR A 356 -32.15 13.11 4.74
N PRO A 357 -31.44 12.58 3.74
CA PRO A 357 -30.01 12.84 3.57
C PRO A 357 -29.72 14.33 3.36
N HIS A 358 -28.64 14.85 3.95
CA HIS A 358 -28.22 16.24 3.76
C HIS A 358 -26.70 16.36 3.57
N VAL A 359 -26.31 17.22 2.64
CA VAL A 359 -24.90 17.44 2.22
C VAL A 359 -23.97 17.82 3.39
N LEU A 360 -24.48 18.52 4.40
CA LEU A 360 -23.70 18.90 5.60
C LEU A 360 -23.23 17.69 6.44
N GLU A 361 -23.93 16.56 6.37
CA GLU A 361 -23.54 15.34 7.09
C GLU A 361 -22.25 14.71 6.54
N PHE A 362 -21.88 15.09 5.32
CA PHE A 362 -20.58 14.76 4.74
C PHE A 362 -19.55 15.84 5.08
N PHE A 363 -19.86 17.11 4.82
CA PHE A 363 -18.91 18.21 4.98
C PHE A 363 -18.47 18.50 6.41
N LEU A 364 -19.36 18.42 7.40
CA LEU A 364 -19.01 18.78 8.78
C LEU A 364 -18.06 17.76 9.42
N PRO A 365 -18.31 16.44 9.38
CA PRO A 365 -17.34 15.45 9.85
C PRO A 365 -16.01 15.52 9.10
N LEU A 366 -16.05 15.66 7.77
CA LEU A 366 -14.84 15.75 6.94
C LEU A 366 -14.03 17.02 7.25
N GLY A 367 -14.70 18.16 7.36
CA GLY A 367 -14.07 19.44 7.70
C GLY A 367 -13.44 19.41 9.09
N ALA A 368 -14.11 18.79 10.07
CA ALA A 368 -13.55 18.60 11.41
C ALA A 368 -12.33 17.67 11.40
N LEU A 369 -12.40 16.54 10.67
CA LEU A 369 -11.29 15.61 10.51
C LEU A 369 -10.04 16.35 9.98
N ILE A 370 -10.20 17.09 8.87
CA ILE A 370 -9.12 17.84 8.24
C ILE A 370 -8.58 18.92 9.18
N ALA A 371 -9.47 19.70 9.81
CA ALA A 371 -9.07 20.78 10.72
C ALA A 371 -8.28 20.27 11.93
N ILE A 372 -8.66 19.13 12.49
CA ILE A 372 -7.97 18.52 13.64
C ILE A 372 -6.62 17.94 13.20
N ALA A 373 -6.56 17.24 12.07
CA ALA A 373 -5.31 16.70 11.54
C ALA A 373 -4.28 17.81 11.27
N ILE A 374 -4.71 18.90 10.63
CA ILE A 374 -3.84 20.07 10.35
C ILE A 374 -3.50 20.81 11.65
N GLY A 375 -4.48 21.05 12.52
CA GLY A 375 -4.27 21.77 13.78
C GLY A 375 -3.26 21.08 14.68
N THR A 376 -3.37 19.75 14.83
CA THR A 376 -2.42 18.95 15.63
C THR A 376 -1.03 18.89 15.01
N PHE A 377 -0.93 18.84 13.69
CA PHE A 377 0.36 18.95 13.01
C PHE A 377 1.05 20.28 13.31
N ILE A 378 0.32 21.40 13.28
CA ILE A 378 0.87 22.73 13.57
C ILE A 378 1.31 22.85 15.04
N THR A 379 0.53 22.34 15.99
CA THR A 379 0.82 22.51 17.43
C THR A 379 1.86 21.52 17.96
N SER A 380 1.84 20.29 17.45
CA SER A 380 2.57 19.16 18.04
C SER A 380 3.66 18.60 17.12
N GLY A 381 3.78 19.13 15.89
CA GLY A 381 4.74 18.66 14.89
C GLY A 381 4.36 17.36 14.18
N SER A 382 3.26 16.70 14.60
CA SER A 382 2.73 15.49 13.97
C SER A 382 1.20 15.46 14.03
N PRO A 383 0.51 14.98 12.98
CA PRO A 383 -0.94 14.93 12.97
C PRO A 383 -1.46 13.82 13.89
N ASN A 384 -2.38 14.14 14.79
CA ASN A 384 -3.06 13.13 15.62
C ASN A 384 -4.29 12.59 14.89
N VAL A 385 -4.06 11.56 14.07
CA VAL A 385 -5.07 10.96 13.20
C VAL A 385 -6.20 10.30 14.01
N GLN A 386 -5.90 9.69 15.16
CA GLN A 386 -6.89 9.03 16.01
C GLN A 386 -7.92 10.02 16.55
N TRP A 387 -7.47 11.21 16.99
CA TRP A 387 -8.37 12.28 17.44
C TRP A 387 -9.22 12.83 16.30
N ALA A 388 -8.62 13.03 15.13
CA ALA A 388 -9.32 13.52 13.95
C ALA A 388 -10.49 12.59 13.55
N PHE A 389 -10.23 11.28 13.44
CA PHE A 389 -11.26 10.30 13.11
C PHE A 389 -12.29 10.12 14.24
N GLY A 390 -11.84 10.12 15.51
CA GLY A 390 -12.73 10.00 16.66
C GLY A 390 -13.74 11.13 16.73
N ILE A 391 -13.30 12.39 16.58
CA ILE A 391 -14.20 13.55 16.62
C ILE A 391 -15.10 13.59 15.39
N ALA A 392 -14.58 13.26 14.20
CA ALA A 392 -15.39 13.19 12.99
C ALA A 392 -16.53 12.17 13.12
N LEU A 393 -16.24 10.98 13.65
CA LEU A 393 -17.24 9.97 13.96
C LEU A 393 -18.29 10.48 14.96
N LEU A 394 -17.87 11.14 16.02
CA LEU A 394 -18.80 11.72 17.01
C LEU A 394 -19.71 12.79 16.40
N ILE A 395 -19.19 13.64 15.51
CA ILE A 395 -19.99 14.64 14.80
C ILE A 395 -21.00 13.93 13.88
N ALA A 396 -20.58 12.94 13.11
CA ALA A 396 -21.46 12.19 12.22
C ALA A 396 -22.59 11.50 12.98
N VAL A 397 -22.27 10.82 14.10
CA VAL A 397 -23.26 10.20 15.00
C VAL A 397 -24.17 11.25 15.62
N GLY A 398 -23.62 12.37 16.09
CA GLY A 398 -24.38 13.46 16.72
C GLY A 398 -25.39 14.09 15.76
N MET A 399 -25.00 14.32 14.50
CA MET A 399 -25.90 14.81 13.45
C MET A 399 -27.01 13.80 13.13
N ALA A 400 -26.66 12.52 12.99
CA ALA A 400 -27.62 11.45 12.73
C ALA A 400 -28.68 11.38 13.85
N LEU A 401 -28.25 11.40 15.11
CA LEU A 401 -29.14 11.45 16.28
C LEU A 401 -30.01 12.70 16.29
N ALA A 402 -29.43 13.88 16.06
CA ALA A 402 -30.15 15.15 16.08
C ALA A 402 -31.25 15.24 15.01
N LYS A 403 -31.06 14.55 13.87
CA LYS A 403 -32.04 14.42 12.79
C LYS A 403 -33.04 13.28 12.98
N GLY A 404 -33.00 12.59 14.11
CA GLY A 404 -33.99 11.58 14.49
C GLY A 404 -33.63 10.13 14.14
N MET A 405 -32.38 9.85 13.73
CA MET A 405 -31.94 8.46 13.54
C MET A 405 -31.89 7.73 14.89
N SER A 406 -32.41 6.50 14.93
CA SER A 406 -32.41 5.70 16.16
C SER A 406 -31.00 5.24 16.54
N LEU A 407 -30.72 5.08 17.84
CA LEU A 407 -29.45 4.51 18.29
C LEU A 407 -29.23 3.09 17.73
N LYS A 408 -30.30 2.33 17.51
CA LYS A 408 -30.23 0.99 16.90
C LYS A 408 -29.71 1.06 15.47
N ASP A 409 -30.19 2.01 14.67
CA ASP A 409 -29.73 2.21 13.30
C ASP A 409 -28.29 2.71 13.24
N ILE A 410 -27.87 3.52 14.21
CA ILE A 410 -26.48 3.99 14.34
C ILE A 410 -25.56 2.81 14.67
N VAL A 411 -25.91 1.97 15.64
CA VAL A 411 -25.12 0.78 15.99
C VAL A 411 -25.09 -0.21 14.84
N ALA A 412 -26.21 -0.38 14.12
CA ALA A 412 -26.25 -1.21 12.92
C ALA A 412 -25.31 -0.65 11.82
N GLY A 413 -25.38 0.65 11.55
CA GLY A 413 -24.48 1.33 10.62
C GLY A 413 -23.02 1.17 11.02
N PHE A 414 -22.69 1.34 12.30
CA PHE A 414 -21.33 1.11 12.82
C PHE A 414 -20.87 -0.34 12.58
N HIS A 415 -21.71 -1.33 12.90
CA HIS A 415 -21.39 -2.75 12.68
C HIS A 415 -21.20 -3.10 11.19
N ASP A 416 -22.02 -2.55 10.31
CA ASP A 416 -21.87 -2.75 8.87
C ASP A 416 -20.60 -2.07 8.34
N GLY A 417 -20.26 -0.91 8.91
CA GLY A 417 -18.97 -0.26 8.71
C GLY A 417 -17.78 -1.12 9.13
N LEU A 418 -17.82 -1.72 10.34
CA LEU A 418 -16.79 -2.66 10.82
C LEU A 418 -16.63 -3.84 9.85
N LYS A 419 -17.73 -4.51 9.46
CA LYS A 419 -17.70 -5.63 8.51
C LYS A 419 -16.99 -5.26 7.22
N GLY A 420 -17.21 -4.04 6.73
CA GLY A 420 -16.58 -3.53 5.51
C GLY A 420 -15.06 -3.41 5.59
N VAL A 421 -14.47 -3.29 6.78
CA VAL A 421 -13.01 -3.06 6.97
C VAL A 421 -12.28 -4.16 7.76
N VAL A 422 -12.97 -5.20 8.21
CA VAL A 422 -12.38 -6.34 8.97
C VAL A 422 -11.25 -7.00 8.19
N LEU A 423 -11.45 -7.30 6.91
CA LEU A 423 -10.46 -8.03 6.11
C LEU A 423 -9.15 -7.25 6.00
N GLY A 424 -9.22 -5.94 5.72
CA GLY A 424 -8.04 -5.07 5.68
C GLY A 424 -7.30 -5.01 7.02
N SER A 425 -8.03 -5.02 8.13
CA SER A 425 -7.44 -5.03 9.48
C SER A 425 -6.69 -6.33 9.79
N VAL A 426 -7.22 -7.50 9.38
CA VAL A 426 -6.54 -8.79 9.52
C VAL A 426 -5.26 -8.84 8.68
N ILE A 427 -5.32 -8.35 7.45
CA ILE A 427 -4.17 -8.28 6.55
C ILE A 427 -3.03 -7.44 7.16
N LEU A 428 -3.34 -6.30 7.80
CA LEU A 428 -2.34 -5.45 8.47
C LEU A 428 -1.55 -6.20 9.54
N LEU A 429 -2.26 -6.94 10.36
CA LEU A 429 -1.69 -7.73 11.45
C LEU A 429 -0.77 -8.84 10.93
N LEU A 430 -1.17 -9.52 9.86
CA LEU A 430 -0.35 -10.55 9.22
C LEU A 430 0.90 -9.97 8.55
N ALA A 431 0.79 -8.79 7.93
CA ALA A 431 1.94 -8.19 7.25
C ALA A 431 3.03 -7.70 8.21
N ILE A 432 2.66 -7.18 9.39
CA ILE A 432 3.65 -6.90 10.46
C ILE A 432 4.39 -8.18 10.83
N THR A 433 3.66 -9.29 10.91
CA THR A 433 4.22 -10.60 11.26
C THR A 433 5.18 -11.11 10.17
N ILE A 434 4.79 -11.08 8.90
CA ILE A 434 5.66 -11.54 7.80
C ILE A 434 6.88 -10.62 7.62
N GLY A 435 6.74 -9.31 7.84
CA GLY A 435 7.87 -8.36 7.79
C GLY A 435 8.92 -8.67 8.87
N GLY A 436 8.47 -8.98 10.09
CA GLY A 436 9.35 -9.46 11.16
C GLY A 436 10.08 -10.75 10.77
N ILE A 437 9.36 -11.75 10.28
CA ILE A 437 9.94 -13.02 9.82
C ILE A 437 10.93 -12.82 8.65
N SER A 438 10.58 -12.02 7.64
CA SER A 438 11.43 -11.77 6.48
C SER A 438 12.74 -11.08 6.84
N LYS A 439 12.72 -10.24 7.88
CA LYS A 439 13.94 -9.64 8.43
C LYS A 439 14.81 -10.69 9.13
N GLU A 440 14.19 -11.57 9.92
CA GLU A 440 14.89 -12.62 10.64
C GLU A 440 15.47 -13.70 9.72
N THR A 441 14.81 -14.04 8.60
CA THR A 441 15.36 -14.99 7.61
C THR A 441 16.51 -14.41 6.77
N GLY A 442 16.77 -13.10 6.87
CA GLY A 442 17.93 -12.48 6.24
C GLY A 442 17.83 -12.21 4.73
N GLY A 443 16.62 -12.14 4.18
CA GLY A 443 16.41 -11.96 2.73
C GLY A 443 17.12 -10.73 2.14
N GLY A 444 17.07 -9.60 2.85
CA GLY A 444 17.77 -8.37 2.42
C GLY A 444 19.30 -8.51 2.46
N ILE A 445 19.84 -9.19 3.47
CA ILE A 445 21.27 -9.44 3.63
C ILE A 445 21.81 -10.29 2.48
N PHE A 446 21.11 -11.38 2.17
CA PHE A 446 21.46 -12.26 1.05
C PHE A 446 21.50 -11.51 -0.29
N LEU A 447 20.48 -10.67 -0.54
CA LEU A 447 20.41 -9.91 -1.79
C LEU A 447 21.53 -8.88 -1.87
N VAL A 448 21.98 -8.29 -0.76
CA VAL A 448 23.15 -7.42 -0.76
C VAL A 448 24.42 -8.17 -1.15
N GLU A 449 24.68 -9.33 -0.56
CA GLU A 449 25.89 -10.11 -0.83
C GLU A 449 25.97 -10.61 -2.28
N GLN A 450 24.84 -11.00 -2.88
CA GLN A 450 24.82 -11.52 -4.25
C GLN A 450 24.61 -10.45 -5.32
N LEU A 451 23.86 -9.38 -5.02
CA LEU A 451 23.48 -8.37 -6.01
C LEU A 451 24.35 -7.11 -5.99
N GLY A 452 25.19 -6.92 -4.97
CA GLY A 452 26.11 -5.78 -4.88
C GLY A 452 26.93 -5.55 -6.15
N ASP A 453 27.28 -6.63 -6.87
CA ASP A 453 28.12 -6.57 -8.07
C ASP A 453 27.42 -6.94 -9.40
N THR A 454 26.20 -7.49 -9.38
CA THR A 454 25.64 -8.20 -10.57
C THR A 454 24.35 -7.60 -11.17
N ILE A 455 23.47 -6.97 -10.37
CA ILE A 455 22.23 -6.36 -10.90
C ILE A 455 22.34 -4.84 -10.82
N PRO A 456 22.15 -4.11 -11.94
CA PRO A 456 22.12 -2.66 -11.88
C PRO A 456 20.96 -2.18 -11.00
N TYR A 457 21.29 -1.48 -9.92
CA TYR A 457 20.33 -1.06 -8.90
C TYR A 457 19.13 -0.27 -9.49
N PHE A 458 19.33 0.48 -10.57
CA PHE A 458 18.29 1.28 -11.24
C PHE A 458 17.15 0.46 -11.87
N ILE A 459 17.31 -0.86 -12.04
CA ILE A 459 16.26 -1.75 -12.57
C ILE A 459 15.27 -2.18 -11.47
N LEU A 460 15.67 -2.11 -10.19
CA LEU A 460 14.87 -2.61 -9.07
C LEU A 460 13.46 -1.99 -9.00
N PRO A 461 13.24 -0.66 -9.15
CA PRO A 461 11.89 -0.10 -9.17
C PRO A 461 10.99 -0.72 -10.25
N VAL A 462 11.51 -0.95 -11.46
CA VAL A 462 10.74 -1.53 -12.57
C VAL A 462 10.42 -3.01 -12.32
N LEU A 463 11.34 -3.77 -11.70
CA LEU A 463 11.04 -5.16 -11.31
C LEU A 463 9.94 -5.21 -10.25
N LEU A 464 10.01 -4.32 -9.25
CA LEU A 464 8.99 -4.20 -8.22
C LEU A 464 7.64 -3.79 -8.81
N GLN A 465 7.63 -2.86 -9.76
CA GLN A 465 6.43 -2.47 -10.51
C GLN A 465 5.82 -3.66 -11.25
N ILE A 466 6.59 -4.40 -12.06
CA ILE A 466 6.08 -5.54 -12.82
C ILE A 466 5.55 -6.62 -11.88
N LEU A 467 6.25 -6.88 -10.78
CA LEU A 467 5.83 -7.84 -9.77
C LEU A 467 4.48 -7.44 -9.16
N THR A 468 4.33 -6.19 -8.72
CA THR A 468 3.09 -5.72 -8.10
C THR A 468 1.95 -5.60 -9.10
N MET A 469 2.21 -5.23 -10.35
CA MET A 469 1.22 -5.29 -11.44
C MET A 469 0.68 -6.70 -11.62
N ALA A 470 1.55 -7.72 -11.65
CA ALA A 470 1.14 -9.11 -11.82
C ALA A 470 0.33 -9.63 -10.62
N ILE A 471 0.77 -9.35 -9.39
CA ILE A 471 0.06 -9.74 -8.17
C ILE A 471 -1.31 -9.07 -8.13
N ALA A 472 -1.36 -7.74 -8.27
CA ALA A 472 -2.60 -6.98 -8.17
C ALA A 472 -3.58 -7.30 -9.30
N PHE A 473 -3.09 -7.54 -10.51
CA PHE A 473 -3.95 -8.00 -11.62
C PHE A 473 -4.55 -9.38 -11.33
N SER A 474 -3.78 -10.29 -10.74
CA SER A 474 -4.26 -11.63 -10.41
C SER A 474 -5.20 -11.68 -9.22
N THR A 475 -5.02 -10.80 -8.23
CA THR A 475 -5.80 -10.76 -6.99
C THR A 475 -6.99 -9.81 -7.07
N GLY A 476 -6.95 -8.83 -7.97
CA GLY A 476 -7.95 -7.76 -8.06
C GLY A 476 -7.91 -6.78 -6.90
N THR A 477 -6.76 -6.60 -6.24
CA THR A 477 -6.66 -5.69 -5.08
C THR A 477 -5.28 -5.03 -4.96
N SER A 478 -5.29 -3.71 -4.87
CA SER A 478 -4.09 -2.92 -4.58
C SER A 478 -3.69 -3.06 -3.11
N TRP A 479 -4.66 -3.06 -2.19
CA TRP A 479 -4.42 -3.20 -0.75
C TRP A 479 -3.81 -4.56 -0.38
N GLY A 480 -4.34 -5.66 -0.92
CA GLY A 480 -3.76 -6.98 -0.70
C GLY A 480 -2.33 -7.08 -1.24
N THR A 481 -2.07 -6.43 -2.38
CA THR A 481 -0.74 -6.38 -2.98
C THR A 481 0.24 -5.58 -2.14
N TYR A 482 -0.14 -4.44 -1.57
CA TYR A 482 0.68 -3.66 -0.62
C TYR A 482 1.13 -4.50 0.56
N ALA A 483 0.21 -5.22 1.17
CA ALA A 483 0.47 -6.01 2.36
C ALA A 483 1.47 -7.15 2.11
N VAL A 484 1.49 -7.71 0.89
CA VAL A 484 2.45 -8.73 0.49
C VAL A 484 3.77 -8.09 0.05
N ALA A 485 3.73 -7.02 -0.75
CA ALA A 485 4.91 -6.48 -1.41
C ALA A 485 5.78 -5.59 -0.51
N PHE A 486 5.22 -4.67 0.28
CA PHE A 486 6.01 -3.70 1.06
C PHE A 486 6.93 -4.31 2.11
N PRO A 487 6.50 -5.32 2.91
CA PRO A 487 7.39 -5.94 3.90
C PRO A 487 8.63 -6.60 3.27
N LEU A 488 8.57 -6.86 1.96
CA LEU A 488 9.64 -7.48 1.18
C LEU A 488 10.46 -6.43 0.42
N ALA A 489 9.78 -5.49 -0.24
CA ALA A 489 10.37 -4.50 -1.11
C ALA A 489 11.16 -3.43 -0.34
N MET A 490 10.67 -2.97 0.82
CA MET A 490 11.30 -1.87 1.56
C MET A 490 12.65 -2.27 2.17
N PRO A 491 12.78 -3.41 2.89
CA PRO A 491 14.08 -3.86 3.36
C PRO A 491 15.06 -4.12 2.22
N LEU A 492 14.58 -4.68 1.10
CA LEU A 492 15.40 -4.94 -0.07
C LEU A 492 15.94 -3.64 -0.70
N ALA A 493 15.08 -2.64 -0.91
CA ALA A 493 15.46 -1.36 -1.48
C ALA A 493 16.54 -0.66 -0.64
N TRP A 494 16.39 -0.67 0.70
CA TRP A 494 17.39 -0.11 1.61
C TRP A 494 18.74 -0.84 1.51
N ALA A 495 18.68 -2.17 1.49
CA ALA A 495 19.88 -3.01 1.45
C ALA A 495 20.67 -2.78 0.13
N VAL A 496 19.97 -2.77 -1.01
CA VAL A 496 20.58 -2.49 -2.34
C VAL A 496 21.18 -1.08 -2.41
N ALA A 497 20.52 -0.10 -1.81
CA ALA A 497 21.01 1.28 -1.79
C ALA A 497 22.34 1.43 -1.03
N GLY A 498 22.42 0.82 0.17
CA GLY A 498 23.64 0.84 0.98
C GLY A 498 24.81 0.11 0.30
N ALA A 499 24.53 -1.05 -0.30
CA ALA A 499 25.54 -1.87 -0.97
C ALA A 499 26.18 -1.18 -2.19
N ASN A 500 25.39 -0.42 -2.95
CA ASN A 500 25.87 0.32 -4.12
C ASN A 500 26.49 1.68 -3.75
N GLY A 501 26.58 2.02 -2.46
CA GLY A 501 27.15 3.29 -2.00
C GLY A 501 26.41 4.52 -2.55
N LEU A 502 25.10 4.40 -2.79
CA LEU A 502 24.31 5.46 -3.43
C LEU A 502 24.39 6.76 -2.63
N SER A 503 24.60 7.88 -3.32
CA SER A 503 24.67 9.23 -2.73
C SER A 503 23.35 9.65 -2.06
N HIS A 504 22.22 9.12 -2.55
CA HIS A 504 20.87 9.41 -2.06
C HIS A 504 20.04 8.13 -1.82
N PRO A 505 20.34 7.34 -0.77
CA PRO A 505 19.68 6.05 -0.54
C PRO A 505 18.20 6.20 -0.16
N GLU A 506 17.84 7.30 0.52
CA GLU A 506 16.44 7.62 0.85
C GLU A 506 15.60 7.83 -0.41
N LEU A 507 16.15 8.57 -1.39
CA LEU A 507 15.48 8.83 -2.66
C LEU A 507 15.30 7.53 -3.46
N PHE A 508 16.32 6.69 -3.54
CA PHE A 508 16.20 5.39 -4.21
C PHE A 508 15.10 4.52 -3.59
N MET A 509 15.03 4.50 -2.26
CA MET A 509 13.98 3.77 -1.56
C MET A 509 12.60 4.39 -1.80
N THR A 510 12.49 5.72 -1.90
CA THR A 510 11.27 6.41 -2.33
C THR A 510 10.82 6.00 -3.74
N LEU A 511 11.75 5.81 -4.69
CA LEU A 511 11.40 5.33 -6.04
C LEU A 511 10.87 3.89 -6.01
N CYS A 512 11.53 3.01 -5.26
CA CYS A 512 11.07 1.62 -5.08
C CYS A 512 9.69 1.57 -4.42
N PHE A 513 9.49 2.39 -3.38
CA PHE A 513 8.20 2.53 -2.71
C PHE A 513 7.11 2.99 -3.68
N ALA A 514 7.36 4.05 -4.45
CA ALA A 514 6.41 4.59 -5.41
C ALA A 514 6.08 3.59 -6.52
N ALA A 515 7.07 2.84 -7.02
CA ALA A 515 6.87 1.79 -8.00
C ALA A 515 5.99 0.64 -7.49
N VAL A 516 6.13 0.27 -6.20
CA VAL A 516 5.25 -0.72 -5.55
C VAL A 516 3.83 -0.18 -5.42
N ILE A 517 3.65 1.08 -4.98
CA ILE A 517 2.34 1.74 -4.92
C ILE A 517 1.67 1.64 -6.29
N ASP A 518 2.31 2.22 -7.29
CA ASP A 518 1.77 2.43 -8.61
C ASP A 518 1.53 1.14 -9.38
N GLY A 519 2.45 0.17 -9.29
CA GLY A 519 2.25 -1.13 -9.92
C GLY A 519 1.07 -1.89 -9.32
N SER A 520 0.84 -1.76 -8.01
CA SER A 520 -0.33 -2.36 -7.36
C SER A 520 -1.64 -1.67 -7.77
N VAL A 521 -1.64 -0.33 -7.88
CA VAL A 521 -2.80 0.44 -8.37
C VAL A 521 -3.12 0.07 -9.80
N TYR A 522 -2.11 -0.01 -10.67
CA TYR A 522 -2.29 -0.44 -12.07
C TYR A 522 -2.94 -1.81 -12.14
N GLY A 523 -2.40 -2.79 -11.41
CA GLY A 523 -2.88 -4.17 -11.51
C GLY A 523 -4.31 -4.30 -10.99
N ASP A 524 -4.64 -3.61 -9.90
CA ASP A 524 -6.00 -3.50 -9.36
C ASP A 524 -6.96 -2.95 -10.42
N GLN A 525 -6.64 -1.77 -10.96
CA GLN A 525 -7.44 -1.09 -11.97
C GLN A 525 -7.61 -1.94 -13.25
N CYS A 526 -6.60 -2.67 -13.70
CA CYS A 526 -6.71 -3.46 -14.92
C CYS A 526 -7.36 -4.83 -14.72
N SER A 527 -7.65 -5.25 -13.48
CA SER A 527 -8.10 -6.61 -13.19
C SER A 527 -9.61 -6.78 -13.43
N PRO A 528 -10.05 -7.79 -14.21
CA PRO A 528 -11.48 -8.07 -14.38
C PRO A 528 -12.16 -8.61 -13.12
N ILE A 529 -11.39 -8.93 -12.07
CA ILE A 529 -11.93 -9.41 -10.79
C ILE A 529 -11.74 -8.39 -9.66
N SER A 530 -11.24 -7.18 -9.96
CA SER A 530 -11.12 -6.13 -8.94
C SER A 530 -12.48 -5.60 -8.56
N ASP A 531 -12.69 -5.39 -7.26
CA ASP A 531 -13.90 -4.75 -6.73
C ASP A 531 -14.09 -3.35 -7.34
N THR A 532 -13.01 -2.58 -7.51
CA THR A 532 -13.09 -1.23 -8.08
C THR A 532 -13.46 -1.27 -9.56
N THR A 533 -12.89 -2.19 -10.33
CA THR A 533 -13.22 -2.39 -11.75
C THR A 533 -14.65 -2.89 -11.93
N VAL A 534 -15.05 -3.91 -11.16
CA VAL A 534 -16.41 -4.48 -11.20
C VAL A 534 -17.45 -3.45 -10.78
N LEU A 535 -17.23 -2.72 -9.69
CA LEU A 535 -18.16 -1.69 -9.24
C LEU A 535 -18.20 -0.52 -10.19
N SER A 536 -17.09 -0.15 -10.84
CA SER A 536 -17.07 0.92 -11.84
C SER A 536 -17.95 0.54 -13.02
N SER A 537 -17.78 -0.66 -13.57
CA SER A 537 -18.64 -1.17 -14.64
C SER A 537 -20.11 -1.24 -14.23
N MET A 538 -20.38 -1.85 -13.07
CA MET A 538 -21.73 -2.06 -12.54
C MET A 538 -22.47 -0.75 -12.24
N CYS A 539 -21.80 0.25 -11.66
CA CYS A 539 -22.42 1.52 -11.27
C CYS A 539 -22.58 2.49 -12.43
N THR A 540 -21.76 2.35 -13.48
CA THR A 540 -21.85 3.14 -14.71
C THR A 540 -22.67 2.46 -15.81
N GLY A 541 -23.09 1.20 -15.61
CA GLY A 541 -23.86 0.42 -16.57
C GLY A 541 -23.05 -0.13 -17.73
N CYS A 542 -21.72 -0.14 -17.63
CA CYS A 542 -20.82 -0.69 -18.65
C CYS A 542 -20.71 -2.23 -18.50
N ASP A 543 -20.56 -2.93 -19.62
CA ASP A 543 -20.07 -4.30 -19.59
C ASP A 543 -18.67 -4.35 -18.96
N LEU A 544 -18.45 -5.34 -18.08
CA LEU A 544 -17.21 -5.47 -17.32
C LEU A 544 -15.99 -5.65 -18.23
N MET A 545 -16.13 -6.48 -19.26
CA MET A 545 -15.01 -6.81 -20.13
C MET A 545 -14.73 -5.69 -21.12
N ASP A 546 -15.76 -4.95 -21.54
CA ASP A 546 -15.57 -3.74 -22.35
C ASP A 546 -14.83 -2.65 -21.58
N HIS A 547 -15.17 -2.44 -20.30
CA HIS A 547 -14.40 -1.54 -19.41
C HIS A 547 -12.94 -1.99 -19.31
N VAL A 548 -12.68 -3.26 -19.00
CA VAL A 548 -11.31 -3.79 -18.87
C VAL A 548 -10.50 -3.61 -20.16
N LYS A 549 -11.08 -3.98 -21.31
CA LYS A 549 -10.41 -3.87 -22.62
C LYS A 549 -10.16 -2.42 -23.03
N THR A 550 -11.08 -1.52 -22.70
CA THR A 550 -10.91 -0.09 -22.99
C THR A 550 -9.94 0.58 -22.02
N GLN A 551 -9.73 0.06 -20.80
CA GLN A 551 -8.86 0.64 -19.79
C GLN A 551 -7.38 0.25 -19.93
N ILE A 552 -7.09 -1.03 -20.22
CA ILE A 552 -5.71 -1.58 -20.24
C ILE A 552 -4.74 -0.79 -21.13
N PRO A 553 -5.06 -0.40 -22.38
CA PRO A 553 -4.09 0.26 -23.25
C PRO A 553 -3.61 1.61 -22.70
N GLN A 554 -4.54 2.39 -22.13
CA GLN A 554 -4.29 3.71 -21.56
C GLN A 554 -3.45 3.58 -20.28
N ALA A 555 -3.84 2.67 -19.40
CA ALA A 555 -3.10 2.37 -18.18
C ALA A 555 -1.68 1.86 -18.51
N SER A 556 -1.53 1.02 -19.53
CA SER A 556 -0.22 0.43 -19.89
C SER A 556 0.77 1.49 -20.37
N ILE A 557 0.29 2.48 -21.13
CA ILE A 557 1.13 3.61 -21.56
C ILE A 557 1.56 4.45 -20.36
N ALA A 558 0.64 4.74 -19.43
CA ALA A 558 0.97 5.43 -18.19
C ALA A 558 2.01 4.64 -17.36
N ALA A 559 1.86 3.31 -17.26
CA ALA A 559 2.79 2.45 -16.53
C ALA A 559 4.17 2.40 -17.20
N GLY A 560 4.23 2.37 -18.53
CA GLY A 560 5.49 2.44 -19.29
C GLY A 560 6.20 3.79 -19.13
N MET A 561 5.45 4.90 -19.14
CA MET A 561 6.01 6.22 -18.85
C MET A 561 6.55 6.30 -17.42
N ALA A 562 5.83 5.75 -16.44
CA ALA A 562 6.27 5.69 -15.05
C ALA A 562 7.57 4.89 -14.88
N ALA A 563 7.68 3.72 -15.54
CA ALA A 563 8.90 2.91 -15.57
C ALA A 563 10.12 3.70 -16.09
N ILE A 564 9.94 4.47 -17.17
CA ILE A 564 10.99 5.33 -17.72
C ILE A 564 11.38 6.42 -16.70
N CYS A 565 10.40 7.09 -16.09
CA CYS A 565 10.66 8.13 -15.10
C CYS A 565 11.43 7.60 -13.88
N TRP A 566 11.04 6.48 -13.28
CA TRP A 566 11.79 5.91 -12.14
C TRP A 566 13.19 5.48 -12.54
N THR A 567 13.35 4.85 -13.70
CA THR A 567 14.67 4.43 -14.19
C THR A 567 15.60 5.64 -14.36
N VAL A 568 15.11 6.70 -15.00
CA VAL A 568 15.86 7.95 -15.19
C VAL A 568 16.23 8.58 -13.85
N VAL A 569 15.31 8.69 -12.89
CA VAL A 569 15.60 9.29 -11.59
C VAL A 569 16.57 8.41 -10.78
N ALA A 570 16.45 7.08 -10.84
CA ALA A 570 17.37 6.16 -10.18
C ALA A 570 18.81 6.26 -10.73
N PHE A 571 18.99 6.54 -12.02
CA PHE A 571 20.33 6.83 -12.55
C PHE A 571 20.98 8.05 -11.90
N PHE A 572 20.20 9.03 -11.44
CA PHE A 572 20.71 10.22 -10.75
C PHE A 572 20.86 10.04 -9.22
N THR A 573 20.57 8.85 -8.66
CA THR A 573 20.84 8.55 -7.24
C THR A 573 22.22 7.94 -6.99
N ALA A 574 23.00 7.70 -8.06
CA ALA A 574 24.38 7.23 -7.98
C ALA A 574 25.32 8.29 -7.38
#